data_AF-A0A3M7DR07-F1
#
_entry.id   AF-A0A3M7DR07-F1
#
_cell.length_a   1.000
_cell.length_b   1.000
_cell.length_c   1.000
_cell.angle_alpha   90.00
_cell.angle_beta   90.00
_cell.angle_gamma   90.00
#
_symmetry.space_group_name_H-M   'P 1'
#
loop_
_entity.id
_entity.type
_entity.pdbx_description
1 polymer ?
#
loop_
_entity_poly.entity_id
_entity_poly.type
_entity_poly.pdbx_seq_one_letter_code
_entity_poly.pdbx_strand_id
1 'polypeptide(L)'
;MCQVCSIKQIATQHRWPRPLESAVQDINFLVQTIHTDYEANKSHCATKETIPEDLLENLRLLSLALEQLDHDREEWWYSPEKKEQRRRLEGEGQDRKLTELQKINNAATAMVEGMQAKLGGFVKWSLGMNGGIWELEQGGKVKG
;
A
#
# COMPACT_ATOMS: atom_id res chain seq x y z
N MET A 1 -2.37 0.49 -18.46
CA MET A 1 -1.60 0.06 -17.28
C MET A 1 -2.59 -0.37 -16.21
N CYS A 2 -2.38 -1.52 -15.57
CA CYS A 2 -3.34 -2.06 -14.60
C CYS A 2 -3.32 -1.25 -13.29
N GLN A 3 -4.48 -1.04 -12.63
CA GLN A 3 -4.51 -0.21 -11.39
C GLN A 3 -3.64 -0.81 -10.28
N VAL A 4 -3.55 -2.14 -10.17
CA VAL A 4 -2.66 -2.79 -9.19
C VAL A 4 -1.18 -2.54 -9.50
N CYS A 5 -0.81 -2.44 -10.79
CA CYS A 5 0.54 -2.12 -11.24
C CYS A 5 0.96 -0.70 -10.81
N SER A 6 0.00 0.23 -10.68
CA SER A 6 0.27 1.59 -10.22
C SER A 6 0.72 1.64 -8.76
N ILE A 7 0.42 0.62 -7.94
CA ILE A 7 0.92 0.51 -6.55
C ILE A 7 2.46 0.47 -6.56
N LYS A 8 3.04 -0.37 -7.43
CA LYS A 8 4.51 -0.46 -7.59
C LYS A 8 5.14 0.84 -8.09
N GLN A 9 4.43 1.61 -8.90
CA GLN A 9 4.91 2.92 -9.33
C GLN A 9 4.95 3.91 -8.17
N ILE A 10 3.87 3.97 -7.38
CA ILE A 10 3.81 4.83 -6.18
C ILE A 10 4.91 4.44 -5.21
N ALA A 11 5.09 3.14 -4.96
CA ALA A 11 6.12 2.60 -4.08
C ALA A 11 7.57 2.99 -4.47
N THR A 12 7.81 3.44 -5.70
CA THR A 12 9.15 3.80 -6.21
C THR A 12 9.32 5.30 -6.47
N GLN A 13 8.31 6.14 -6.19
CA GLN A 13 8.37 7.59 -6.42
C GLN A 13 9.38 8.30 -5.51
N HIS A 14 9.43 7.88 -4.24
CA HIS A 14 10.32 8.45 -3.24
C HIS A 14 11.05 7.35 -2.48
N ARG A 15 12.14 7.73 -1.82
CA ARG A 15 12.88 6.83 -0.96
C ARG A 15 12.11 6.57 0.33
N TRP A 16 11.94 5.30 0.67
CA TRP A 16 11.38 4.88 1.95
C TRP A 16 12.38 5.03 3.09
N PRO A 17 11.91 5.27 4.32
CA PRO A 17 12.71 5.01 5.51
C PRO A 17 13.27 3.59 5.49
N ARG A 18 14.56 3.41 5.80
CA ARG A 18 15.25 2.11 5.76
C ARG A 18 14.47 0.96 6.43
N PRO A 19 13.85 1.14 7.61
CA PRO A 19 13.09 0.06 8.24
C PRO A 19 11.91 -0.46 7.41
N LEU A 20 11.37 0.37 6.52
CA LEU A 20 10.21 0.06 5.69
C LEU A 20 10.58 -0.51 4.31
N GLU A 21 11.87 -0.45 3.92
CA GLU A 21 12.32 -0.86 2.58
C GLU A 21 12.01 -2.35 2.31
N SER A 22 12.10 -3.22 3.31
CA SER A 22 11.79 -4.66 3.16
C SER A 22 10.30 -4.90 2.89
N ALA A 23 9.42 -4.32 3.70
CA ALA A 23 7.97 -4.46 3.54
C ALA A 23 7.51 -3.98 2.15
N VAL A 24 8.11 -2.90 1.64
CA VAL A 24 7.85 -2.39 0.29
C VAL A 24 8.29 -3.36 -0.81
N GLN A 25 9.39 -4.09 -0.62
CA GLN A 25 9.83 -5.13 -1.56
C GLN A 25 8.82 -6.29 -1.60
N ASP A 26 8.35 -6.72 -0.44
CA ASP A 26 7.35 -7.79 -0.32
C ASP A 26 6.02 -7.38 -0.98
N ILE A 27 5.56 -6.15 -0.76
CA ILE A 27 4.39 -5.57 -1.45
C ILE A 27 4.59 -5.56 -2.97
N ASN A 28 5.76 -5.17 -3.46
CA ASN A 28 6.05 -5.15 -4.90
C ASN A 28 6.05 -6.55 -5.51
N PHE A 29 6.51 -7.56 -4.78
CA PHE A 29 6.41 -8.96 -5.19
C PHE A 29 4.96 -9.40 -5.26
N LEU A 30 4.17 -9.13 -4.22
CA LEU A 30 2.76 -9.49 -4.16
C LEU A 30 1.93 -8.82 -5.26
N VAL A 31 2.19 -7.54 -5.57
CA VAL A 31 1.58 -6.83 -6.70
C VAL A 31 1.87 -7.52 -8.04
N GLN A 32 3.07 -8.06 -8.22
CA GLN A 32 3.44 -8.79 -9.42
C GLN A 32 2.71 -10.14 -9.52
N THR A 33 2.57 -10.84 -8.41
CA THR A 33 1.77 -12.07 -8.31
C THR A 33 0.32 -11.79 -8.67
N ILE A 34 -0.32 -10.81 -8.02
CA ILE A 34 -1.70 -10.40 -8.29
C ILE A 34 -1.90 -10.00 -9.76
N HIS A 35 -0.96 -9.26 -10.34
CA HIS A 35 -1.04 -8.90 -11.76
C HIS A 35 -1.08 -10.13 -12.65
N THR A 36 -0.20 -11.10 -12.38
CA THR A 36 -0.10 -12.34 -13.15
C THR A 36 -1.39 -13.16 -13.03
N ASP A 37 -1.90 -13.34 -11.81
CA ASP A 37 -3.13 -14.07 -11.52
C ASP A 37 -4.36 -13.40 -12.16
N TYR A 38 -4.44 -12.08 -12.07
CA TYR A 38 -5.52 -11.30 -12.67
C TYR A 38 -5.52 -11.39 -14.20
N GLU A 39 -4.35 -11.25 -14.85
CA GLU A 39 -4.29 -11.36 -16.32
C GLU A 39 -4.61 -12.79 -16.79
N ALA A 40 -4.19 -13.82 -16.06
CA ALA A 40 -4.56 -15.21 -16.35
C ALA A 40 -6.07 -15.46 -16.22
N ASN A 41 -6.74 -14.77 -15.30
CA ASN A 41 -8.17 -14.93 -15.00
C ASN A 41 -9.05 -13.79 -15.50
N LYS A 42 -8.53 -12.96 -16.41
CA LYS A 42 -9.17 -11.71 -16.83
C LYS A 42 -10.55 -11.90 -17.45
N SER A 43 -10.74 -12.98 -18.21
CA SER A 43 -12.03 -13.34 -18.80
C SER A 43 -13.10 -13.64 -17.75
N HIS A 44 -12.72 -14.30 -16.65
CA HIS A 44 -13.61 -14.58 -15.51
C HIS A 44 -13.91 -13.30 -14.72
N CYS A 45 -12.90 -12.47 -14.48
CA CYS A 45 -13.09 -11.19 -13.78
C CYS A 45 -13.92 -10.17 -14.58
N ALA A 46 -13.95 -10.27 -15.92
CA ALA A 46 -14.68 -9.35 -16.78
C ALA A 46 -16.20 -9.40 -16.58
N THR A 47 -16.75 -10.57 -16.23
CA THR A 47 -18.18 -10.70 -15.93
C THR A 47 -18.52 -10.14 -14.55
N LYS A 48 -17.53 -10.00 -13.65
CA LYS A 48 -17.67 -9.53 -12.27
C LYS A 48 -18.62 -10.38 -11.41
N GLU A 49 -18.94 -11.58 -11.86
CA GLU A 49 -19.85 -12.51 -11.18
C GLU A 49 -19.09 -13.54 -10.33
N THR A 50 -17.90 -13.94 -10.81
CA THR A 50 -17.04 -14.90 -10.12
C THR A 50 -15.60 -14.45 -10.19
N ILE A 51 -14.98 -14.30 -9.03
CA ILE A 51 -13.57 -13.94 -8.89
C ILE A 51 -12.85 -15.15 -8.32
N PRO A 52 -11.71 -15.59 -8.88
CA PRO A 52 -10.94 -16.69 -8.33
C PRO A 52 -10.55 -16.44 -6.88
N GLU A 53 -10.71 -17.44 -6.01
CA GLU A 53 -10.41 -17.29 -4.58
C GLU A 53 -8.94 -16.95 -4.34
N ASP A 54 -8.00 -17.58 -5.05
CA ASP A 54 -6.56 -17.29 -4.94
C ASP A 54 -6.26 -15.79 -5.21
N LEU A 55 -6.95 -15.20 -6.20
CA LEU A 55 -6.82 -13.76 -6.49
C LEU A 55 -7.37 -12.92 -5.33
N LEU A 56 -8.50 -13.32 -4.74
CA LEU A 56 -9.08 -12.65 -3.57
C LEU A 56 -8.16 -12.75 -2.36
N GLU A 57 -7.59 -13.92 -2.08
CA GLU A 57 -6.63 -14.13 -1.00
C GLU A 57 -5.39 -13.25 -1.17
N ASN A 58 -4.81 -13.22 -2.38
CA ASN A 58 -3.66 -12.37 -2.67
C ASN A 58 -3.98 -10.88 -2.50
N LEU A 59 -5.19 -10.44 -2.89
CA LEU A 59 -5.64 -9.07 -2.67
C LEU A 59 -5.87 -8.73 -1.19
N ARG A 60 -6.39 -9.68 -0.39
CA ARG A 60 -6.54 -9.52 1.07
C ARG A 60 -5.18 -9.43 1.75
N LEU A 61 -4.24 -10.29 1.36
CA LEU A 61 -2.84 -10.23 1.80
C LEU A 61 -2.22 -8.88 1.47
N LEU A 62 -2.50 -8.32 0.29
CA LEU A 62 -2.01 -7.00 -0.08
C LEU A 62 -2.64 -5.89 0.75
N SER A 63 -3.95 -5.98 1.05
CA SER A 63 -4.61 -5.04 1.96
C SER A 63 -3.94 -5.02 3.33
N LEU A 64 -3.77 -6.19 3.92
CA LEU A 64 -3.12 -6.34 5.22
C LEU A 64 -1.67 -5.85 5.21
N ALA A 65 -0.91 -6.14 4.16
CA ALA A 65 0.46 -5.67 4.02
C ALA A 65 0.55 -4.14 3.92
N LEU A 66 -0.41 -3.49 3.25
CA LEU A 66 -0.47 -2.03 3.17
C LEU A 66 -0.89 -1.38 4.50
N GLU A 67 -1.80 -2.01 5.26
CA GLU A 67 -2.15 -1.58 6.61
C GLU A 67 -0.97 -1.71 7.58
N GLN A 68 -0.27 -2.85 7.54
CA GLN A 68 0.92 -3.07 8.35
C GLN A 68 2.02 -2.07 7.99
N LEU A 69 2.23 -1.78 6.69
CA LEU A 69 3.19 -0.77 6.27
C LEU A 69 2.87 0.62 6.83
N ASP A 70 1.59 0.99 6.90
CA ASP A 70 1.18 2.26 7.51
C ASP A 70 1.47 2.28 9.01
N HIS A 71 1.15 1.18 9.70
CA HIS A 71 1.45 1.03 11.11
C HIS A 71 2.96 1.13 11.39
N ASP A 72 3.79 0.39 10.66
CA ASP A 72 5.24 0.41 10.79
C ASP A 72 5.82 1.82 10.51
N ARG A 73 5.22 2.56 9.56
CA ARG A 73 5.57 3.95 9.28
C ARG A 73 5.28 4.85 10.48
N GLU A 74 4.13 4.69 11.11
CA GLU A 74 3.78 5.45 12.33
C GLU A 74 4.72 5.12 13.48
N GLU A 75 4.95 3.83 13.74
CA GLU A 75 5.87 3.38 14.77
C GLU A 75 7.27 3.94 14.55
N TRP A 76 7.76 3.90 13.32
CA TRP A 76 9.03 4.52 12.95
C TRP A 76 9.04 6.01 13.25
N TRP A 77 8.01 6.75 12.86
CA TRP A 77 7.98 8.20 13.04
C TRP A 77 7.89 8.61 14.51
N TYR A 78 7.10 7.88 15.30
CA TYR A 78 6.86 8.16 16.70
C TYR A 78 7.81 7.44 17.66
N SER A 79 8.75 6.65 17.15
CA SER A 79 9.70 5.91 17.97
C SER A 79 10.51 6.84 18.90
N PRO A 80 10.91 6.35 20.10
CA PRO A 80 11.78 7.11 21.00
C PRO A 80 13.05 7.60 20.32
N GLU A 81 13.66 6.79 19.47
CA GLU A 81 14.89 7.11 18.73
C GLU A 81 14.65 8.26 17.75
N LYS A 82 13.54 8.23 16.98
CA LYS A 82 13.21 9.31 16.05
C LYS A 82 12.81 10.59 16.75
N LYS A 83 12.08 10.49 17.85
CA LYS A 83 11.75 11.64 18.70
C LYS A 83 13.00 12.30 19.26
N GLU A 84 13.95 11.51 19.77
CA GLU A 84 15.22 12.01 20.28
C GLU A 84 16.09 12.61 19.16
N GLN A 85 16.11 11.99 17.97
CA GLN A 85 16.80 12.56 16.81
C GLN A 85 16.25 13.94 16.44
N ARG A 86 14.92 14.12 16.39
CA ARG A 86 14.30 15.43 16.11
C ARG A 86 14.67 16.46 17.16
N ARG A 87 14.58 16.10 18.45
CA ARG A 87 14.96 16.97 19.57
C ARG A 87 16.42 17.44 19.46
N ARG A 88 17.35 16.55 19.10
CA ARG A 88 18.77 16.91 18.90
C ARG A 88 18.95 17.88 17.74
N LEU A 89 18.30 17.61 16.60
CA LEU A 89 18.38 18.49 15.43
C LEU A 89 17.83 19.89 15.73
N GLU A 90 16.73 19.97 16.49
CA GLU A 90 16.16 21.24 16.98
C GLU A 90 17.15 21.96 17.92
N GLY A 91 17.71 21.27 18.91
CA GLY A 91 18.67 21.85 19.85
C GLY A 91 19.99 22.32 19.20
N GLU A 92 20.38 21.68 18.09
CA GLU A 92 21.57 22.03 17.30
C GLU A 92 21.28 23.08 16.20
N GLY A 93 20.04 23.56 16.06
CA GLY A 93 19.64 24.53 15.03
C GLY A 93 19.75 23.99 13.59
N GLN A 94 19.61 22.67 13.40
CA GLN A 94 19.76 22.01 12.10
C GLN A 94 18.45 21.96 11.30
N ASP A 95 17.81 23.12 11.11
CA ASP A 95 16.48 23.27 10.51
C ASP A 95 16.35 22.59 9.13
N ARG A 96 17.41 22.65 8.32
CA ARG A 96 17.44 21.97 7.01
C ARG A 96 17.26 20.45 7.15
N LYS A 97 17.98 19.82 8.09
CA LYS A 97 17.87 18.37 8.29
C LYS A 97 16.53 17.97 8.89
N LEU A 98 15.98 18.80 9.79
CA LEU A 98 14.64 18.59 10.33
C LEU A 98 13.57 18.66 9.22
N THR A 99 13.68 19.65 8.34
CA THR A 99 12.79 19.81 7.18
C THR A 99 12.88 18.62 6.24
N GLU A 100 14.08 18.15 5.90
CA GLU A 100 14.26 16.96 5.06
C GLU A 100 13.68 15.70 5.71
N LEU A 101 13.83 15.54 7.03
CA LEU A 101 13.26 14.42 7.76
C LEU A 101 11.71 14.45 7.73
N GLN A 102 11.10 15.63 7.87
CA GLN A 102 9.65 15.81 7.74
C GLN A 102 9.16 15.50 6.32
N LYS A 103 9.90 15.95 5.29
CA LYS A 103 9.58 15.63 3.89
C LYS A 103 9.56 14.13 3.63
N ILE A 104 10.54 13.39 4.16
CA ILE A 104 10.58 11.92 4.03
C ILE A 104 9.32 11.29 4.66
N ASN A 105 8.92 11.72 5.86
CA ASN A 105 7.71 11.21 6.50
C ASN A 105 6.46 11.52 5.69
N ASN A 106 6.29 12.76 5.26
CA ASN A 106 5.12 13.18 4.48
C ASN A 106 5.05 12.42 3.13
N ALA A 107 6.19 12.20 2.48
CA ALA A 107 6.25 11.40 1.27
C ALA A 107 5.87 9.94 1.52
N ALA A 108 6.35 9.32 2.60
CA ALA A 108 5.97 7.96 2.98
C ALA A 108 4.46 7.85 3.22
N THR A 109 3.87 8.78 3.99
CA THR A 109 2.41 8.84 4.22
C THR A 109 1.64 8.93 2.91
N ALA A 110 1.99 9.88 2.03
CA ALA A 110 1.30 10.06 0.75
C ALA A 110 1.43 8.83 -0.16
N MET A 111 2.58 8.13 -0.14
CA MET A 111 2.75 6.89 -0.90
C MET A 111 1.87 5.76 -0.36
N VAL A 112 1.78 5.57 0.97
CA VAL A 112 0.91 4.55 1.58
C VAL A 112 -0.56 4.81 1.20
N GLU A 113 -1.05 6.03 1.42
CA GLU A 113 -2.42 6.43 1.06
C GLU A 113 -2.70 6.21 -0.43
N GLY A 114 -1.74 6.59 -1.28
CA GLY A 114 -1.83 6.39 -2.73
C GLY A 114 -1.94 4.91 -3.11
N MET A 115 -1.13 4.04 -2.47
CA MET A 115 -1.17 2.59 -2.71
C MET A 115 -2.51 1.97 -2.28
N GLN A 116 -3.01 2.32 -1.10
CA GLN A 116 -4.33 1.88 -0.62
C GLN A 116 -5.47 2.34 -1.54
N ALA A 117 -5.43 3.60 -1.99
CA ALA A 117 -6.40 4.12 -2.94
C ALA A 117 -6.38 3.37 -4.28
N LYS A 118 -5.20 2.94 -4.74
CA LYS A 118 -5.07 2.12 -5.96
C LYS A 118 -5.59 0.70 -5.77
N LEU A 119 -5.37 0.08 -4.62
CA LEU A 119 -5.99 -1.20 -4.27
C LEU A 119 -7.52 -1.08 -4.29
N GLY A 120 -8.08 -0.10 -3.59
CA GLY A 120 -9.53 0.13 -3.57
C GLY A 120 -10.11 0.41 -4.95
N GLY A 121 -9.39 1.20 -5.78
CA GLY A 121 -9.76 1.44 -7.17
C GLY A 121 -9.73 0.17 -8.02
N PHE A 122 -8.73 -0.69 -7.84
CA PHE A 122 -8.65 -1.96 -8.55
C PHE A 122 -9.82 -2.89 -8.17
N VAL A 123 -10.06 -3.07 -6.87
CA VAL A 123 -11.15 -3.91 -6.34
C VAL A 123 -12.52 -3.43 -6.84
N LYS A 124 -12.78 -2.13 -6.79
CA LYS A 124 -14.04 -1.57 -7.28
C LYS A 124 -14.21 -1.68 -8.80
N TRP A 125 -13.22 -1.19 -9.55
CA TRP A 125 -13.40 -0.98 -10.99
C TRP A 125 -13.08 -2.23 -11.82
N SER A 126 -12.07 -3.00 -11.42
CA SER A 126 -11.66 -4.22 -12.12
C SER A 126 -12.49 -5.43 -11.69
N LEU A 127 -12.89 -5.50 -10.41
CA LEU A 127 -13.57 -6.69 -9.86
C LEU A 127 -15.05 -6.47 -9.55
N GLY A 128 -15.56 -5.24 -9.61
CA GLY A 128 -16.99 -4.96 -9.40
C GLY A 128 -17.44 -4.91 -7.94
N MET A 129 -16.51 -4.96 -7.00
CA MET A 129 -16.80 -4.86 -5.56
C MET A 129 -17.10 -3.41 -5.17
N ASN A 130 -18.38 -3.04 -5.20
CA ASN A 130 -18.83 -1.66 -4.98
C ASN A 130 -18.59 -1.18 -3.53
N GLY A 131 -18.51 -2.10 -2.57
CA GLY A 131 -18.08 -1.84 -1.19
C GLY A 131 -16.56 -1.65 -1.04
N GLY A 132 -15.79 -1.81 -2.12
CA GLY A 132 -14.34 -1.62 -2.11
C GLY A 132 -13.62 -2.68 -1.27
N ILE A 133 -12.60 -2.25 -0.52
CA ILE A 133 -11.77 -3.15 0.31
C ILE A 133 -12.61 -3.86 1.40
N TRP A 134 -13.62 -3.18 1.95
CA TRP A 134 -14.51 -3.80 2.93
C TRP A 134 -15.22 -5.05 2.38
N GLU A 135 -15.64 -5.02 1.12
CA GLU A 135 -16.29 -6.17 0.47
C GLU A 135 -15.31 -7.31 0.18
N LEU A 136 -14.06 -6.96 -0.14
CA LEU A 136 -12.95 -7.91 -0.32
C LEU A 136 -12.68 -8.68 0.98
N GLU A 137 -12.68 -8.01 2.13
CA GLU A 137 -12.46 -8.59 3.46
C GLU A 137 -13.61 -9.51 3.91
N GLN A 138 -14.85 -9.19 3.54
CA GLN A 138 -16.04 -9.96 3.91
C GLN A 138 -16.30 -11.19 3.01
N GLY A 139 -15.30 -11.64 2.25
CA GLY A 139 -15.40 -12.84 1.41
C GLY A 139 -16.00 -12.61 0.02
N GLY A 140 -15.97 -11.37 -0.50
CA GLY A 140 -16.37 -11.09 -1.88
C GLY A 140 -17.86 -11.30 -2.20
N LYS A 141 -18.74 -11.32 -1.19
CA LYS A 141 -20.19 -11.37 -1.41
C LYS A 141 -20.68 -10.04 -1.97
N VAL A 142 -20.68 -9.94 -3.30
CA VAL A 142 -21.36 -8.86 -4.03
C VAL A 142 -22.84 -8.92 -3.65
N LYS A 143 -23.34 -7.92 -2.92
CA LYS A 143 -24.79 -7.75 -2.77
C LYS A 143 -25.34 -7.42 -4.15
N GLY A 144 -26.05 -8.39 -4.75
CA GLY A 144 -26.85 -8.20 -5.96
C GLY A 144 -27.96 -7.17 -5.76
#